data_AF-A0A7X6WJY9-F1
#
_entry.id   AF-A0A7X6WJY9-F1
#
_cell.length_a   1.000
_cell.length_b   1.000
_cell.length_c   1.000
_cell.angle_alpha   90.00
_cell.angle_beta   90.00
_cell.angle_gamma   90.00
#
_symmetry.space_group_name_H-M   'P 1'
#
loop_
_entity.id
_entity.type
_entity.pdbx_description
1 polymer ?
#
loop_
_entity_poly.entity_id
_entity_poly.type
_entity_poly.pdbx_seq_one_letter_code
_entity_poly.pdbx_strand_id
1 'polypeptide(L)'
;MMDNGLKGIFRILLVLVCLLGVGLEPAWAKLAEGISEPIKNENISIPGYPSASFNDWYTLDYHRLATRLNQYQREPALAVRLVAAEWAEINQQLQSRLTTPDYQDPQRGYLIYDAVSSGQLHVLGLARTARENFLRATMDGQLKGKKVADLYPALDRIYYHLGDAAGFSEMVTAQPDQYVTVVETRQVLDQIKLPDQVFQNYRVFLLPYRLKEVRGFSYSAGLPLQEERAFISARGEDSADDYETAATLVHEFGHYLHQQFIGDYAANPAVWTDYLKIRGRDSFVDTGAWAELTEENFAEDFKMLYGRGLVLKEGHRGCFGDPRQLDSLANQLRHFISNVAERQPAKPLELEQLLLTEPGDAAASEHRILATELGLNFLDTLVLSEPNLVVRGRLSSPPSNGSQFGIWLTGPGIGESNPQPITLVSDGTGMIFNQTSRLPQQGRYFLMLGELNFSKHRFVVYYHLELLYPA
;
A
#
# COMPACT_ATOMS: atom_id res chain seq x y z
N MET A 1 33.10 41.88 44.09
CA MET A 1 33.85 42.60 43.04
C MET A 1 33.50 41.98 41.71
N MET A 2 32.88 42.79 40.84
CA MET A 2 32.87 42.81 39.36
C MET A 2 32.68 41.51 38.55
N ASP A 3 31.96 41.49 37.44
CA ASP A 3 30.85 42.29 36.90
C ASP A 3 30.26 41.49 35.72
N ASN A 4 29.02 41.83 35.43
CA ASN A 4 28.10 41.43 34.38
C ASN A 4 28.64 41.36 32.94
N GLY A 5 27.86 40.66 32.11
CA GLY A 5 27.47 41.21 30.80
C GLY A 5 27.92 40.39 29.60
N LEU A 6 27.01 40.21 28.64
CA LEU A 6 27.16 39.45 27.37
C LEU A 6 27.15 37.92 27.58
N LYS A 7 26.02 37.23 27.45
CA LYS A 7 25.48 36.81 26.15
C LYS A 7 23.98 36.44 26.23
N GLY A 8 23.23 37.18 27.04
CA GLY A 8 21.75 37.21 27.03
C GLY A 8 21.15 38.18 26.01
N ILE A 9 21.87 38.54 24.94
CA ILE A 9 21.48 39.61 23.98
C ILE A 9 21.13 39.07 22.58
N PHE A 10 21.27 37.77 22.30
CA PHE A 10 20.95 37.19 20.98
C PHE A 10 19.59 36.44 20.93
N ARG A 11 18.56 37.00 21.58
CA ARG A 11 17.17 36.54 21.39
C ARG A 11 16.18 37.61 20.94
N ILE A 12 16.59 38.87 20.72
CA ILE A 12 15.65 39.94 20.33
C ILE A 12 16.29 40.87 19.29
N LEU A 13 16.39 40.36 18.06
CA LEU A 13 16.56 41.08 16.78
C LEU A 13 16.52 39.92 15.76
N LEU A 14 15.49 39.63 14.97
CA LEU A 14 14.77 40.53 14.10
C LEU A 14 13.53 39.76 13.56
N VAL A 15 12.38 39.95 14.21
CA VAL A 15 11.03 39.64 13.70
C VAL A 15 10.50 40.85 12.91
N LEU A 16 11.37 41.57 12.19
CA LEU A 16 10.97 42.88 11.64
C LEU A 16 11.77 43.29 10.40
N VAL A 17 11.73 42.45 9.35
CA VAL A 17 11.86 42.91 7.95
C VAL A 17 10.94 42.05 7.06
N CYS A 18 9.64 42.16 7.31
CA CYS A 18 8.67 42.24 6.22
C CYS A 18 8.35 43.73 6.09
N LEU A 19 8.25 44.23 4.85
CA LEU A 19 7.90 45.61 4.45
C LEU A 19 9.11 46.53 4.21
N LEU A 20 9.72 46.41 3.04
CA LEU A 20 9.85 47.47 2.03
C LEU A 20 10.50 46.87 0.79
N GLY A 21 9.68 46.68 -0.26
CA GLY A 21 10.10 46.07 -1.51
C GLY A 21 10.94 47.00 -2.38
N VAL A 22 11.92 46.42 -3.07
CA VAL A 22 12.32 46.82 -4.43
C VAL A 22 12.70 45.51 -5.15
N GLY A 23 12.06 45.29 -6.30
CA GLY A 23 12.01 44.00 -6.98
C GLY A 23 13.36 43.47 -7.44
N LEU A 24 13.62 42.22 -7.09
CA LEU A 24 14.41 41.29 -7.87
C LEU A 24 13.66 39.95 -7.80
N GLU A 25 13.11 39.53 -8.94
CA GLU A 25 12.53 38.19 -9.06
C GLU A 25 13.57 37.16 -8.59
N PRO A 26 13.23 36.29 -7.63
CA PRO A 26 14.18 35.29 -7.19
C PRO A 26 14.32 34.22 -8.29
N ALA A 27 15.57 33.88 -8.60
CA ALA A 27 15.99 33.05 -9.72
C ALA A 27 15.42 31.60 -9.75
N TRP A 28 14.61 31.20 -8.78
CA TRP A 28 13.87 29.94 -8.82
C TRP A 28 12.64 29.99 -9.73
N ALA A 29 12.11 31.18 -10.06
CA ALA A 29 10.97 31.32 -10.97
C ALA A 29 11.27 30.98 -12.44
N LYS A 30 12.55 30.80 -12.81
CA LYS A 30 12.97 30.37 -14.16
C LYS A 30 13.38 28.89 -14.26
N LEU A 31 13.26 28.12 -13.18
CA LEU A 31 13.54 26.67 -13.17
C LEU A 31 12.26 25.81 -13.26
N ALA A 32 11.08 26.43 -13.35
CA ALA A 32 9.79 25.73 -13.42
C ALA A 32 9.46 25.08 -14.79
N GLU A 33 10.38 25.10 -15.76
CA GLU A 33 10.31 24.29 -16.99
C GLU A 33 11.38 23.18 -17.05
N GLY A 34 12.03 22.90 -15.92
CA GLY A 34 12.97 21.79 -15.79
C GLY A 34 12.23 20.45 -15.70
N ILE A 35 12.35 19.65 -16.74
CA ILE A 35 12.12 18.20 -16.71
C ILE A 35 12.92 17.66 -15.51
N SER A 36 12.26 17.31 -14.40
CA SER A 36 12.93 16.63 -13.31
C SER A 36 13.39 15.28 -13.85
N GLU A 37 14.70 15.07 -13.99
CA GLU A 37 15.22 13.76 -14.36
C GLU A 37 14.68 12.71 -13.37
N PRO A 38 14.23 11.53 -13.85
CA PRO A 38 13.74 10.47 -12.97
C PRO A 38 14.82 10.13 -11.94
N ILE A 39 14.41 9.94 -10.68
CA ILE A 39 15.29 9.41 -9.64
C ILE A 39 15.71 8.01 -10.09
N LYS A 40 17.01 7.77 -10.27
CA LYS A 40 17.51 6.43 -10.62
C LYS A 40 17.51 5.54 -9.38
N ASN A 41 16.53 4.66 -9.26
CA ASN A 41 16.50 3.66 -8.20
C ASN A 41 17.57 2.57 -8.43
N GLU A 42 18.40 2.33 -7.40
CA GLU A 42 19.44 1.29 -7.44
C GLU A 42 18.81 -0.12 -7.51
N ASN A 43 19.56 -1.09 -8.03
CA ASN A 43 19.12 -2.50 -8.11
C ASN A 43 18.74 -3.07 -6.72
N ILE A 44 17.78 -3.99 -6.69
CA ILE A 44 17.43 -4.74 -5.48
C ILE A 44 18.53 -5.73 -5.09
N SER A 45 18.80 -5.84 -3.80
CA SER A 45 19.82 -6.73 -3.24
C SER A 45 19.18 -7.85 -2.42
N ILE A 46 19.67 -9.08 -2.63
CA ILE A 46 19.47 -10.18 -1.68
C ILE A 46 20.76 -10.28 -0.86
N PRO A 47 20.72 -10.33 0.49
CA PRO A 47 21.91 -10.56 1.28
C PRO A 47 22.67 -11.80 0.80
N GLY A 48 23.93 -11.61 0.44
CA GLY A 48 24.80 -12.66 -0.06
C GLY A 48 24.72 -12.92 -1.57
N TYR A 49 23.95 -12.16 -2.34
CA TYR A 49 23.95 -12.21 -3.81
C TYR A 49 24.27 -10.84 -4.43
N PRO A 50 24.96 -10.80 -5.58
CA PRO A 50 25.15 -9.55 -6.33
C PRO A 50 23.80 -9.01 -6.84
N SER A 51 23.76 -7.71 -7.14
CA SER A 51 22.59 -7.04 -7.74
C SER A 51 22.11 -7.79 -8.99
N ALA A 52 20.84 -8.18 -9.02
CA ALA A 52 20.21 -8.92 -10.11
C ALA A 52 19.08 -8.11 -10.76
N SER A 53 18.71 -8.44 -12.00
CA SER A 53 17.45 -7.93 -12.58
C SER A 53 16.27 -8.39 -11.72
N PHE A 54 15.12 -7.70 -11.77
CA PHE A 54 13.98 -8.09 -10.90
C PHE A 54 13.48 -9.52 -11.17
N ASN A 55 13.51 -9.99 -12.44
CA ASN A 55 13.13 -11.36 -12.78
C ASN A 55 14.15 -12.38 -12.25
N ASP A 56 15.46 -12.11 -12.42
CA ASP A 56 16.51 -12.98 -11.89
C ASP A 56 16.47 -13.03 -10.35
N TRP A 57 16.19 -11.88 -9.72
CA TRP A 57 16.01 -11.75 -8.28
C TRP A 57 14.87 -12.63 -7.79
N TYR A 58 13.71 -12.65 -8.48
CA TYR A 58 12.60 -13.54 -8.15
C TYR A 58 13.04 -15.01 -8.17
N THR A 59 13.76 -15.44 -9.21
CA THR A 59 14.25 -16.82 -9.31
C THR A 59 15.20 -17.18 -8.17
N LEU A 60 16.14 -16.28 -7.84
CA LEU A 60 17.07 -16.47 -6.72
C LEU A 60 16.34 -16.57 -5.38
N ASP A 61 15.35 -15.71 -5.15
CA ASP A 61 14.58 -15.70 -3.91
C ASP A 61 13.65 -16.91 -3.78
N TYR A 62 13.08 -17.39 -4.90
CA TYR A 62 12.35 -18.66 -4.96
C TYR A 62 13.21 -19.84 -4.47
N HIS A 63 14.47 -19.92 -4.94
CA HIS A 63 15.42 -20.94 -4.49
C HIS A 63 15.82 -20.77 -3.02
N ARG A 64 15.90 -19.52 -2.53
CA ARG A 64 16.14 -19.22 -1.13
C ARG A 64 15.00 -19.75 -0.25
N LEU A 65 13.74 -19.52 -0.62
CA LEU A 65 12.59 -20.09 0.10
C LEU A 65 12.56 -21.63 0.05
N ALA A 66 12.96 -22.24 -1.09
CA ALA A 66 13.13 -23.68 -1.19
C ALA A 66 14.12 -24.23 -0.16
N THR A 67 15.23 -23.52 0.06
CA THR A 67 16.23 -23.87 1.07
C THR A 67 15.64 -23.79 2.48
N ARG A 68 14.80 -22.78 2.78
CA ARG A 68 14.10 -22.66 4.06
C ARG A 68 13.09 -23.78 4.29
N LEU A 69 12.35 -24.16 3.25
CA LEU A 69 11.41 -25.27 3.33
C LEU A 69 12.10 -26.62 3.59
N ASN A 70 13.26 -26.86 2.98
CA ASN A 70 14.10 -28.02 3.27
C ASN A 70 14.67 -27.98 4.70
N GLN A 71 15.07 -26.80 5.17
CA GLN A 71 15.56 -26.61 6.53
C GLN A 71 14.48 -26.88 7.57
N TYR A 72 13.23 -26.51 7.28
CA TYR A 72 12.09 -26.79 8.16
C TYR A 72 11.92 -28.29 8.46
N GLN A 73 12.24 -29.17 7.51
CA GLN A 73 12.15 -30.62 7.74
C GLN A 73 13.17 -31.16 8.75
N ARG A 74 14.26 -30.43 9.00
CA ARG A 74 15.36 -30.84 9.89
C ARG A 74 15.34 -30.05 11.20
N GLU A 75 15.12 -28.75 11.08
CA GLU A 75 15.19 -27.78 12.18
C GLU A 75 14.04 -26.76 12.05
N PRO A 76 12.79 -27.15 12.39
CA PRO A 76 11.60 -26.31 12.22
C PRO A 76 11.74 -24.92 12.84
N ALA A 77 12.17 -24.85 14.11
CA ALA A 77 12.31 -23.58 14.83
C ALA A 77 13.33 -22.63 14.19
N LEU A 78 14.44 -23.17 13.67
CA LEU A 78 15.46 -22.39 12.97
C LEU A 78 14.92 -21.86 11.64
N ALA A 79 14.21 -22.68 10.87
CA ALA A 79 13.64 -22.27 9.58
C ALA A 79 12.60 -21.16 9.74
N VAL A 80 11.70 -21.27 10.72
CA VAL A 80 10.71 -20.23 11.04
C VAL A 80 11.39 -18.91 11.39
N ARG A 81 12.38 -18.95 12.27
CA ARG A 81 13.15 -17.75 12.66
C ARG A 81 13.82 -17.09 11.47
N LEU A 82 14.42 -17.87 10.57
CA LEU A 82 15.09 -17.34 9.38
C LEU A 82 14.10 -16.73 8.37
N VAL A 83 12.94 -17.36 8.17
CA VAL A 83 11.87 -16.85 7.29
C VAL A 83 11.27 -15.55 7.85
N ALA A 84 11.10 -15.46 9.17
CA ALA A 84 10.64 -14.23 9.82
C ALA A 84 11.66 -13.08 9.66
N ALA A 85 12.96 -13.36 9.82
CA ALA A 85 14.01 -12.36 9.60
C ALA A 85 14.07 -11.91 8.12
N GLU A 86 13.93 -12.85 7.18
CA GLU A 86 13.86 -12.53 5.74
C GLU A 86 12.63 -11.69 5.40
N TRP A 87 11.47 -12.00 5.99
CA TRP A 87 10.27 -11.19 5.83
C TRP A 87 10.53 -9.73 6.25
N ALA A 88 11.16 -9.53 7.43
CA ALA A 88 11.40 -8.20 7.98
C ALA A 88 12.28 -7.36 7.05
N GLU A 89 13.33 -7.98 6.52
CA GLU A 89 14.23 -7.32 5.58
C GLU A 89 13.56 -7.00 4.25
N ILE A 90 12.80 -7.95 3.67
CA ILE A 90 12.04 -7.72 2.43
C ILE A 90 11.04 -6.57 2.64
N ASN A 91 10.33 -6.56 3.78
CA ASN A 91 9.39 -5.51 4.08
C ASN A 91 10.08 -4.14 4.25
N GLN A 92 11.24 -4.08 4.91
CA GLN A 92 12.04 -2.85 4.98
C GLN A 92 12.42 -2.34 3.60
N GLN A 93 12.91 -3.21 2.71
CA GLN A 93 13.26 -2.83 1.34
C GLN A 93 12.05 -2.34 0.55
N LEU A 94 10.89 -2.96 0.76
CA LEU A 94 9.63 -2.58 0.13
C LEU A 94 9.16 -1.20 0.63
N GLN A 95 9.20 -0.94 1.94
CA GLN A 95 8.82 0.36 2.50
C GLN A 95 9.76 1.48 2.05
N SER A 96 11.07 1.26 2.09
CA SER A 96 12.06 2.24 1.63
C SER A 96 11.85 2.64 0.17
N ARG A 97 11.41 1.71 -0.67
CA ARG A 97 11.10 1.99 -2.08
C ARG A 97 9.75 2.67 -2.23
N LEU A 98 8.74 2.25 -1.47
CA LEU A 98 7.42 2.91 -1.43
C LEU A 98 7.45 4.34 -0.87
N THR A 99 8.53 4.78 -0.24
CA THR A 99 8.74 6.18 0.18
C THR A 99 9.67 6.96 -0.75
N THR A 100 10.17 6.32 -1.82
CA THR A 100 11.10 6.91 -2.78
C THR A 100 10.56 6.72 -4.21
N PRO A 101 9.45 7.41 -4.57
CA PRO A 101 8.91 7.33 -5.92
C PRO A 101 9.84 7.97 -6.95
N ASP A 102 9.73 7.55 -8.21
CA ASP A 102 10.52 8.14 -9.31
C ASP A 102 10.03 9.57 -9.65
N TYR A 103 8.78 9.89 -9.32
CA TYR A 103 8.22 11.24 -9.35
C TYR A 103 7.21 11.46 -8.22
N GLN A 104 7.28 12.64 -7.62
CA GLN A 104 6.25 13.15 -6.71
C GLN A 104 5.85 14.54 -7.19
N ASP A 105 4.55 14.74 -7.40
CA ASP A 105 4.05 16.05 -7.81
C ASP A 105 4.16 17.05 -6.65
N PRO A 106 4.84 18.20 -6.84
CA PRO A 106 5.12 19.13 -5.74
C PRO A 106 3.88 19.89 -5.24
N GLN A 107 2.82 19.95 -6.05
CA GLN A 107 1.59 20.67 -5.69
C GLN A 107 0.49 19.70 -5.28
N ARG A 108 0.28 18.66 -6.07
CA ARG A 108 -0.85 17.73 -5.98
C ARG A 108 -0.52 16.49 -5.17
N GLY A 109 0.76 16.17 -4.96
CA GLY A 109 1.21 15.12 -4.06
C GLY A 109 0.98 13.67 -4.53
N TYR A 110 0.65 13.45 -5.80
CA TYR A 110 0.61 12.10 -6.37
C TYR A 110 2.02 11.57 -6.64
N LEU A 111 2.18 10.25 -6.61
CA LEU A 111 3.44 9.54 -6.70
C LEU A 111 3.43 8.63 -7.92
N ILE A 112 4.50 8.61 -8.71
CA ILE A 112 4.64 7.69 -9.87
C ILE A 112 5.91 6.84 -9.67
N TYR A 113 5.76 5.55 -9.86
CA TYR A 113 6.82 4.56 -9.89
C TYR A 113 6.99 4.07 -11.32
N ASP A 114 8.21 4.17 -11.86
CA ASP A 114 8.52 3.74 -13.21
C ASP A 114 8.49 2.21 -13.35
N ALA A 115 8.76 1.71 -14.56
CA ALA A 115 8.79 0.29 -14.87
C ALA A 115 9.79 -0.51 -14.03
N VAL A 116 10.97 0.04 -13.78
CA VAL A 116 12.02 -0.66 -13.02
C VAL A 116 11.64 -0.71 -11.55
N SER A 117 11.29 0.43 -10.97
CA SER A 117 10.88 0.56 -9.57
C SER A 117 9.63 -0.28 -9.27
N SER A 118 8.63 -0.26 -10.15
CA SER A 118 7.44 -1.10 -10.03
C SER A 118 7.77 -2.58 -10.14
N GLY A 119 8.69 -2.98 -11.04
CA GLY A 119 9.18 -4.35 -11.15
C GLY A 119 9.84 -4.84 -9.86
N GLN A 120 10.70 -4.01 -9.27
CA GLN A 120 11.35 -4.29 -7.99
C GLN A 120 10.33 -4.42 -6.85
N LEU A 121 9.39 -3.48 -6.74
CA LEU A 121 8.32 -3.51 -5.74
C LEU A 121 7.42 -4.73 -5.90
N HIS A 122 7.13 -5.14 -7.15
CA HIS A 122 6.35 -6.32 -7.43
C HIS A 122 7.03 -7.59 -6.90
N VAL A 123 8.29 -7.84 -7.27
CA VAL A 123 8.99 -9.07 -6.83
C VAL A 123 9.25 -9.11 -5.32
N LEU A 124 9.52 -7.95 -4.70
CA LEU A 124 9.59 -7.83 -3.24
C LEU A 124 8.23 -8.13 -2.59
N GLY A 125 7.13 -7.65 -3.18
CA GLY A 125 5.77 -7.97 -2.75
C GLY A 125 5.50 -9.47 -2.80
N LEU A 126 5.85 -10.14 -3.91
CA LEU A 126 5.70 -11.60 -4.03
C LEU A 126 6.53 -12.35 -2.98
N ALA A 127 7.79 -11.95 -2.77
CA ALA A 127 8.68 -12.56 -1.79
C ALA A 127 8.14 -12.39 -0.36
N ARG A 128 7.62 -11.21 -0.03
CA ARG A 128 6.96 -10.92 1.24
C ARG A 128 5.77 -11.86 1.45
N THR A 129 4.85 -11.93 0.48
CA THR A 129 3.68 -12.83 0.51
C THR A 129 4.11 -14.28 0.64
N ALA A 130 5.20 -14.69 0.00
CA ALA A 130 5.72 -16.06 0.11
C ALA A 130 6.19 -16.40 1.53
N ARG A 131 6.83 -15.45 2.24
CA ARG A 131 7.19 -15.61 3.66
C ARG A 131 5.95 -15.66 4.54
N GLU A 132 4.96 -14.80 4.28
CA GLU A 132 3.68 -14.80 5.01
C GLU A 132 2.95 -16.15 4.84
N ASN A 133 2.89 -16.68 3.61
CA ASN A 133 2.30 -17.97 3.32
C ASN A 133 3.05 -19.12 4.02
N PHE A 134 4.39 -19.08 4.07
CA PHE A 134 5.20 -20.04 4.80
C PHE A 134 4.90 -20.02 6.30
N LEU A 135 4.89 -18.83 6.90
CA LEU A 135 4.63 -18.65 8.33
C LEU A 135 3.21 -19.10 8.68
N ARG A 136 2.22 -18.73 7.87
CA ARG A 136 0.83 -19.18 8.00
C ARG A 136 0.72 -20.70 7.92
N ALA A 137 1.28 -21.31 6.89
CA ALA A 137 1.24 -22.77 6.75
C ALA A 137 1.94 -23.48 7.91
N THR A 138 2.96 -22.87 8.51
CA THR A 138 3.59 -23.40 9.73
C THR A 138 2.60 -23.38 10.90
N MET A 139 1.95 -22.24 11.12
CA MET A 139 0.96 -22.06 12.20
C MET A 139 -0.22 -23.02 12.06
N ASP A 140 -0.68 -23.26 10.84
CA ASP A 140 -1.80 -24.17 10.58
C ASP A 140 -1.41 -25.65 10.71
N GLY A 141 -0.12 -25.95 10.98
CA GLY A 141 0.42 -27.31 10.97
C GLY A 141 0.45 -27.93 9.56
N GLN A 142 0.29 -27.13 8.51
CA GLN A 142 0.12 -27.55 7.12
C GLN A 142 1.37 -27.38 6.27
N LEU A 143 2.49 -26.88 6.82
CA LEU A 143 3.70 -26.65 6.02
C LEU A 143 4.33 -27.96 5.53
N LYS A 144 4.19 -29.05 6.30
CA LYS A 144 4.74 -30.35 5.94
C LYS A 144 4.06 -30.89 4.68
N GLY A 145 4.86 -31.19 3.65
CA GLY A 145 4.37 -31.70 2.37
C GLY A 145 4.01 -30.63 1.33
N LYS A 146 4.02 -29.34 1.70
CA LYS A 146 3.94 -28.25 0.72
C LYS A 146 5.20 -28.18 -0.13
N LYS A 147 5.03 -27.70 -1.35
CA LYS A 147 6.08 -27.29 -2.28
C LYS A 147 6.22 -25.78 -2.25
N VAL A 148 7.34 -25.27 -2.74
CA VAL A 148 7.56 -23.81 -2.84
C VAL A 148 6.48 -23.14 -3.70
N ALA A 149 6.04 -23.80 -4.78
CA ALA A 149 4.94 -23.32 -5.61
C ALA A 149 3.58 -23.18 -4.88
N ASP A 150 3.39 -23.86 -3.74
CA ASP A 150 2.18 -23.71 -2.91
C ASP A 150 2.26 -22.48 -2.00
N LEU A 151 3.44 -21.89 -1.85
CA LEU A 151 3.74 -20.79 -0.94
C LEU A 151 4.08 -19.51 -1.70
N TYR A 152 4.80 -19.63 -2.81
CA TYR A 152 5.34 -18.50 -3.57
C TYR A 152 4.38 -18.18 -4.72
N PRO A 153 3.76 -16.98 -4.74
CA PRO A 153 2.88 -16.59 -5.84
C PRO A 153 3.66 -16.52 -7.16
N ALA A 154 3.01 -16.91 -8.26
CA ALA A 154 3.67 -16.98 -9.56
C ALA A 154 4.00 -15.59 -10.11
N LEU A 155 5.24 -15.41 -10.61
CA LEU A 155 5.70 -14.16 -11.23
C LEU A 155 4.92 -13.79 -12.49
N ASP A 156 4.43 -14.78 -13.23
CA ASP A 156 3.72 -14.58 -14.49
C ASP A 156 2.22 -14.29 -14.26
N ARG A 157 1.80 -13.98 -13.04
CA ARG A 157 0.39 -13.72 -12.70
C ARG A 157 0.25 -12.55 -11.75
N ILE A 158 -0.74 -11.70 -12.02
CA ILE A 158 -1.20 -10.70 -11.07
C ILE A 158 -2.66 -10.97 -10.72
N TYR A 159 -2.92 -11.10 -9.43
CA TYR A 159 -4.26 -11.36 -8.92
C TYR A 159 -4.98 -10.03 -8.70
N TYR A 160 -6.20 -9.95 -9.22
CA TYR A 160 -7.08 -8.81 -9.09
C TYR A 160 -8.48 -9.30 -8.71
N HIS A 161 -9.28 -8.41 -8.14
CA HIS A 161 -10.67 -8.69 -7.79
C HIS A 161 -11.58 -7.81 -8.66
N LEU A 162 -12.52 -8.43 -9.37
CA LEU A 162 -13.63 -7.76 -10.02
C LEU A 162 -14.89 -8.09 -9.23
N GLY A 163 -15.27 -7.22 -8.29
CA GLY A 163 -16.27 -7.54 -7.27
C GLY A 163 -15.83 -8.72 -6.39
N ASP A 164 -16.71 -9.71 -6.21
CA ASP A 164 -16.43 -10.93 -5.43
C ASP A 164 -15.62 -12.00 -6.17
N ALA A 165 -15.39 -11.84 -7.48
CA ALA A 165 -14.65 -12.82 -8.27
C ALA A 165 -13.14 -12.55 -8.23
N ALA A 166 -12.39 -13.48 -7.63
CA ALA A 166 -10.94 -13.51 -7.74
C ALA A 166 -10.53 -13.91 -9.16
N GLY A 167 -9.85 -13.02 -9.86
CA GLY A 167 -9.27 -13.24 -11.17
C GLY A 167 -7.75 -13.18 -11.13
N PHE A 168 -7.11 -13.55 -12.24
CA PHE A 168 -5.71 -13.24 -12.47
C PHE A 168 -5.51 -12.83 -13.93
N SER A 169 -4.52 -11.97 -14.15
CA SER A 169 -4.02 -11.65 -15.48
C SER A 169 -2.64 -12.26 -15.64
N GLU A 170 -2.40 -12.90 -16.77
CA GLU A 170 -1.08 -13.38 -17.14
C GLU A 170 -0.17 -12.19 -17.48
N MET A 171 1.05 -12.24 -16.96
CA MET A 171 2.07 -11.21 -17.13
C MET A 171 3.17 -11.70 -18.08
N VAL A 172 3.43 -10.91 -19.12
CA VAL A 172 4.53 -11.13 -20.05
C VAL A 172 5.55 -10.02 -19.85
N THR A 173 6.83 -10.36 -19.66
CA THR A 173 7.88 -9.34 -19.55
C THR A 173 7.92 -8.50 -20.82
N ALA A 174 7.82 -7.18 -20.67
CA ALA A 174 7.86 -6.23 -21.77
C ALA A 174 9.28 -5.71 -21.99
N GLN A 175 9.56 -5.30 -23.24
CA GLN A 175 10.79 -4.62 -23.61
C GLN A 175 10.76 -3.15 -23.16
N PRO A 176 11.92 -2.51 -22.92
CA PRO A 176 11.96 -1.14 -22.39
C PRO A 176 11.24 -0.08 -23.23
N ASP A 177 11.17 -0.25 -24.54
CA ASP A 177 10.43 0.61 -25.47
C ASP A 177 8.91 0.48 -25.35
N GLN A 178 8.43 -0.59 -24.71
CA GLN A 178 7.01 -0.82 -24.42
C GLN A 178 6.60 -0.24 -23.06
N TYR A 179 7.53 0.26 -22.26
CA TYR A 179 7.21 0.82 -20.94
C TYR A 179 6.40 2.10 -21.09
N VAL A 180 5.39 2.23 -20.24
CA VAL A 180 4.74 3.52 -20.00
C VAL A 180 5.70 4.38 -19.19
N THR A 181 5.84 5.65 -19.56
CA THR A 181 6.80 6.55 -18.93
C THR A 181 6.15 7.45 -17.88
N VAL A 182 6.94 7.87 -16.89
CA VAL A 182 6.54 8.86 -15.88
C VAL A 182 6.02 10.15 -16.52
N VAL A 183 6.65 10.60 -17.61
CA VAL A 183 6.29 11.83 -18.31
C VAL A 183 4.91 11.73 -18.94
N GLU A 184 4.61 10.62 -19.63
CA GLU A 184 3.30 10.37 -20.23
C GLU A 184 2.20 10.31 -19.15
N THR A 185 2.46 9.58 -18.06
CA THR A 185 1.53 9.48 -16.94
C THR A 185 1.22 10.84 -16.32
N ARG A 186 2.24 11.66 -16.06
CA ARG A 186 2.07 13.03 -15.56
C ARG A 186 1.22 13.87 -16.52
N GLN A 187 1.50 13.83 -17.81
CA GLN A 187 0.74 14.60 -18.80
C GLN A 187 -0.75 14.24 -18.80
N VAL A 188 -1.11 12.99 -18.54
CA VAL A 188 -2.50 12.55 -18.41
C VAL A 188 -3.11 13.06 -17.10
N LEU A 189 -2.42 12.91 -15.97
CA LEU A 189 -2.93 13.35 -14.66
C LEU A 189 -3.11 14.87 -14.57
N ASP A 190 -2.21 15.65 -15.18
CA ASP A 190 -2.26 17.12 -15.21
C ASP A 190 -3.50 17.66 -15.97
N GLN A 191 -4.13 16.82 -16.81
CA GLN A 191 -5.34 17.17 -17.54
C GLN A 191 -6.62 17.03 -16.70
N ILE A 192 -6.61 16.20 -15.65
CA ILE A 192 -7.75 15.99 -14.76
C ILE A 192 -7.93 17.23 -13.88
N LYS A 193 -9.02 17.96 -14.10
CA LYS A 193 -9.33 19.20 -13.37
C LYS A 193 -10.23 18.93 -12.17
N LEU A 194 -9.60 18.50 -11.07
CA LEU A 194 -10.17 18.34 -9.75
C LEU A 194 -9.28 19.02 -8.70
N PRO A 195 -9.80 19.33 -7.49
CA PRO A 195 -9.01 19.91 -6.41
C PRO A 195 -7.73 19.12 -6.11
N ASP A 196 -6.64 19.82 -5.80
CA ASP A 196 -5.31 19.21 -5.60
C ASP A 196 -5.31 18.14 -4.49
N GLN A 197 -6.10 18.33 -3.43
CA GLN A 197 -6.23 17.40 -2.32
C GLN A 197 -6.65 15.99 -2.74
N VAL A 198 -7.38 15.86 -3.85
CA VAL A 198 -7.84 14.56 -4.37
C VAL A 198 -6.66 13.71 -4.81
N PHE A 199 -5.53 14.30 -5.18
CA PHE A 199 -4.38 13.58 -5.74
C PHE A 199 -3.38 13.17 -4.67
N GLN A 200 -3.57 13.64 -3.43
CA GLN A 200 -2.62 13.38 -2.36
C GLN A 200 -2.48 11.88 -2.12
N ASN A 201 -1.23 11.43 -2.12
CA ASN A 201 -0.85 10.03 -1.93
C ASN A 201 -1.36 9.06 -3.03
N TYR A 202 -2.00 9.54 -4.10
CA TYR A 202 -2.35 8.68 -5.23
C TYR A 202 -1.09 8.11 -5.88
N ARG A 203 -0.96 6.78 -5.92
CA ARG A 203 0.24 6.07 -6.40
C ARG A 203 -0.03 5.42 -7.74
N VAL A 204 0.83 5.67 -8.73
CA VAL A 204 0.78 4.98 -10.01
C VAL A 204 2.01 4.08 -10.16
N PHE A 205 1.78 2.78 -10.34
CA PHE A 205 2.82 1.79 -10.61
C PHE A 205 2.79 1.42 -12.09
N LEU A 206 3.80 1.83 -12.83
CA LEU A 206 3.95 1.50 -14.24
C LEU A 206 4.63 0.13 -14.32
N LEU A 207 3.91 -0.93 -14.73
CA LEU A 207 4.46 -2.29 -14.69
C LEU A 207 5.45 -2.52 -15.84
N PRO A 208 6.56 -3.24 -15.61
CA PRO A 208 7.45 -3.71 -16.68
C PRO A 208 6.90 -4.95 -17.40
N TYR A 209 5.62 -5.25 -17.17
CA TYR A 209 4.92 -6.43 -17.69
C TYR A 209 3.70 -5.99 -18.49
N ARG A 210 3.48 -6.69 -19.60
CA ARG A 210 2.23 -6.66 -20.33
C ARG A 210 1.25 -7.62 -19.67
N LEU A 211 0.10 -7.11 -19.28
CA LEU A 211 -1.03 -7.86 -18.78
C LEU A 211 -1.85 -8.37 -19.98
N LYS A 212 -2.22 -9.66 -20.01
CA LYS A 212 -2.93 -10.24 -21.17
C LYS A 212 -4.43 -9.93 -21.14
N GLU A 213 -5.06 -9.97 -19.97
CA GLU A 213 -6.51 -9.90 -19.82
C GLU A 213 -7.02 -8.49 -19.52
N VAL A 214 -6.18 -7.64 -18.90
CA VAL A 214 -6.50 -6.27 -18.49
C VAL A 214 -5.38 -5.32 -18.89
N ARG A 215 -5.61 -4.01 -18.87
CA ARG A 215 -4.61 -2.99 -19.25
C ARG A 215 -4.13 -2.14 -18.07
N GLY A 216 -4.86 -2.22 -16.97
CA GLY A 216 -4.55 -1.62 -15.70
C GLY A 216 -5.61 -2.06 -14.70
N PHE A 217 -5.38 -1.76 -13.44
CA PHE A 217 -6.35 -1.98 -12.39
C PHE A 217 -5.97 -1.18 -11.13
N SER A 218 -6.98 -0.71 -10.40
CA SER A 218 -6.86 -0.07 -9.10
C SER A 218 -7.33 -1.03 -8.01
N TYR A 219 -6.46 -1.98 -7.62
CA TYR A 219 -6.52 -2.86 -6.44
C TYR A 219 -5.66 -4.12 -6.65
N SER A 220 -4.69 -4.39 -5.77
CA SER A 220 -3.96 -5.68 -5.81
C SER A 220 -4.04 -6.38 -4.46
N ALA A 221 -4.34 -7.68 -4.44
CA ALA A 221 -4.04 -8.50 -3.26
C ALA A 221 -2.52 -8.72 -3.21
N GLY A 222 -1.81 -8.07 -2.27
CA GLY A 222 -0.39 -8.38 -2.00
C GLY A 222 0.52 -7.21 -1.67
N LEU A 223 0.06 -5.97 -1.82
CA LEU A 223 0.84 -4.78 -1.46
C LEU A 223 0.11 -3.99 -0.34
N PRO A 224 0.86 -3.39 0.62
CA PRO A 224 0.33 -2.95 1.93
C PRO A 224 -0.73 -1.84 1.93
N LEU A 225 -0.98 -1.16 0.80
CA LEU A 225 -1.90 -0.01 0.72
C LEU A 225 -2.92 -0.23 -0.42
N GLN A 226 -4.02 -0.93 -0.12
CA GLN A 226 -4.94 -1.44 -1.16
C GLN A 226 -5.67 -0.35 -1.96
N GLU A 227 -5.90 0.83 -1.38
CA GLU A 227 -6.95 1.75 -1.84
C GLU A 227 -6.41 3.04 -2.49
N GLU A 228 -5.08 3.27 -2.50
CA GLU A 228 -4.46 4.53 -2.99
C GLU A 228 -3.67 4.36 -4.30
N ARG A 229 -3.98 3.36 -5.13
CA ARG A 229 -3.06 2.96 -6.22
C ARG A 229 -3.72 2.53 -7.51
N ALA A 230 -3.00 2.75 -8.61
CA ALA A 230 -3.25 2.17 -9.92
C ALA A 230 -2.01 1.42 -10.42
N PHE A 231 -2.21 0.23 -11.00
CA PHE A 231 -1.18 -0.51 -11.74
C PHE A 231 -1.48 -0.41 -13.21
N ILE A 232 -0.50 -0.02 -14.02
CA ILE A 232 -0.67 0.22 -15.45
C ILE A 232 0.20 -0.77 -16.21
N SER A 233 -0.40 -1.53 -17.13
CA SER A 233 0.30 -2.48 -17.99
C SER A 233 1.30 -1.79 -18.90
N ALA A 234 2.40 -2.47 -19.23
CA ALA A 234 3.21 -2.13 -20.39
C ALA A 234 2.40 -2.30 -21.69
N ARG A 235 2.86 -1.62 -22.74
CA ARG A 235 2.29 -1.62 -24.08
C ARG A 235 2.41 -2.99 -24.76
N GLY A 236 1.48 -3.29 -25.66
CA GLY A 236 1.54 -4.46 -26.54
C GLY A 236 2.50 -4.25 -27.72
N GLU A 237 2.90 -5.33 -28.38
CA GLU A 237 3.74 -5.28 -29.60
C GLU A 237 3.02 -4.54 -30.74
N ASP A 238 1.69 -4.62 -30.80
CA ASP A 238 0.84 -3.95 -31.79
C ASP A 238 0.19 -2.65 -31.27
N SER A 239 0.41 -2.26 -30.01
CA SER A 239 -0.23 -1.07 -29.46
C SER A 239 0.55 0.18 -29.88
N ALA A 240 0.37 0.57 -31.14
CA ALA A 240 0.78 1.88 -31.65
C ALA A 240 -0.05 3.05 -31.06
N ASP A 241 -1.01 2.74 -30.17
CA ASP A 241 -2.05 3.65 -29.76
C ASP A 241 -1.87 4.10 -28.31
N ASP A 242 -1.07 5.16 -28.14
CA ASP A 242 -0.86 5.92 -26.89
C ASP A 242 -2.17 6.32 -26.18
N TYR A 243 -3.30 6.28 -26.90
CA TYR A 243 -4.60 6.60 -26.35
C TYR A 243 -5.13 5.58 -25.37
N GLU A 244 -4.77 4.30 -25.51
CA GLU A 244 -5.28 3.23 -24.65
C GLU A 244 -4.71 3.38 -23.24
N THR A 245 -3.40 3.62 -23.12
CA THR A 245 -2.74 3.89 -21.83
C THR A 245 -3.31 5.13 -21.16
N ALA A 246 -3.50 6.21 -21.92
CA ALA A 246 -4.09 7.43 -21.37
C ALA A 246 -5.52 7.19 -20.87
N ALA A 247 -6.32 6.43 -21.62
CA ALA A 247 -7.68 6.11 -21.25
C ALA A 247 -7.75 5.24 -20.00
N THR A 248 -6.90 4.22 -19.90
CA THR A 248 -6.74 3.40 -18.69
C THR A 248 -6.33 4.24 -17.49
N LEU A 249 -5.34 5.14 -17.60
CA LEU A 249 -4.91 5.99 -16.49
C LEU A 249 -6.07 6.82 -15.89
N VAL A 250 -6.92 7.41 -16.75
CA VAL A 250 -8.06 8.20 -16.26
C VAL A 250 -9.16 7.30 -15.69
N HIS A 251 -9.41 6.13 -16.29
CA HIS A 251 -10.33 5.11 -15.75
C HIS A 251 -9.92 4.69 -14.34
N GLU A 252 -8.65 4.30 -14.16
CA GLU A 252 -8.12 3.86 -12.87
C GLU A 252 -8.12 4.97 -11.82
N PHE A 253 -7.96 6.24 -12.24
CA PHE A 253 -8.15 7.37 -11.34
C PHE A 253 -9.61 7.50 -10.88
N GLY A 254 -10.58 7.19 -11.74
CA GLY A 254 -12.00 7.09 -11.38
C GLY A 254 -12.24 6.02 -10.31
N HIS A 255 -11.56 4.88 -10.41
CA HIS A 255 -11.58 3.86 -9.36
C HIS A 255 -11.00 4.35 -8.04
N TYR A 256 -9.82 4.96 -8.08
CA TYR A 256 -9.21 5.57 -6.91
C TYR A 256 -10.14 6.60 -6.24
N LEU A 257 -10.80 7.46 -7.03
CA LEU A 257 -11.72 8.46 -6.50
C LEU A 257 -12.89 7.82 -5.75
N HIS A 258 -13.57 6.83 -6.33
CA HIS A 258 -14.70 6.22 -5.63
C HIS A 258 -14.22 5.47 -4.39
N GLN A 259 -13.12 4.71 -4.47
CA GLN A 259 -12.58 3.97 -3.33
C GLN A 259 -12.21 4.91 -2.18
N GLN A 260 -11.56 6.04 -2.50
CA GLN A 260 -11.13 7.00 -1.49
C GLN A 260 -12.24 7.86 -0.93
N PHE A 261 -13.22 8.30 -1.72
CA PHE A 261 -14.17 9.34 -1.27
C PHE A 261 -15.61 8.83 -1.13
N ILE A 262 -15.86 7.59 -1.54
CA ILE A 262 -17.15 6.90 -1.44
C ILE A 262 -17.00 5.55 -0.74
N GLY A 263 -15.98 4.74 -1.04
CA GLY A 263 -15.92 3.33 -0.65
C GLY A 263 -16.93 2.46 -1.38
N ASP A 264 -17.07 1.21 -0.95
CA ASP A 264 -18.01 0.26 -1.53
C ASP A 264 -19.50 0.60 -1.20
N TYR A 265 -20.42 -0.15 -1.80
CA TYR A 265 -21.85 0.03 -1.54
C TYR A 265 -22.23 -0.20 -0.07
N ALA A 266 -21.55 -1.12 0.62
CA ALA A 266 -21.82 -1.39 2.03
C ALA A 266 -21.43 -0.22 2.94
N ALA A 267 -20.34 0.47 2.61
CA ALA A 267 -19.84 1.63 3.33
C ALA A 267 -20.74 2.86 3.12
N ASN A 268 -21.17 3.14 1.89
CA ASN A 268 -21.91 4.35 1.55
C ASN A 268 -23.08 4.13 0.55
N PRO A 269 -24.12 3.37 0.93
CA PRO A 269 -25.20 3.00 0.00
C PRO A 269 -26.00 4.20 -0.51
N ALA A 270 -26.13 5.27 0.30
CA ALA A 270 -26.84 6.48 -0.09
C ALA A 270 -26.15 7.22 -1.24
N VAL A 271 -24.81 7.30 -1.21
CA VAL A 271 -24.02 7.99 -2.24
C VAL A 271 -24.09 7.26 -3.57
N TRP A 272 -23.96 5.94 -3.53
CA TRP A 272 -24.14 5.09 -4.70
C TRP A 272 -25.56 5.14 -5.26
N THR A 273 -26.57 5.19 -4.38
CA THR A 273 -27.97 5.36 -4.80
C THR A 273 -28.18 6.68 -5.54
N ASP A 274 -27.56 7.77 -5.11
CA ASP A 274 -27.68 9.06 -5.79
C ASP A 274 -26.98 9.05 -7.15
N TYR A 275 -25.82 8.41 -7.28
CA TYR A 275 -25.18 8.16 -8.57
C TYR A 275 -26.09 7.36 -9.52
N LEU A 276 -26.68 6.26 -9.05
CA LEU A 276 -27.58 5.43 -9.83
C LEU A 276 -28.83 6.19 -10.29
N LYS A 277 -29.42 7.04 -9.43
CA LYS A 277 -30.53 7.92 -9.81
C LYS A 277 -30.16 8.87 -10.94
N ILE A 278 -28.97 9.49 -10.89
CA ILE A 278 -28.48 10.36 -11.98
C ILE A 278 -28.37 9.56 -13.29
N ARG A 279 -27.90 8.30 -13.20
CA ARG A 279 -27.83 7.37 -14.35
C ARG A 279 -29.16 6.76 -14.76
N GLY A 280 -30.26 7.02 -14.05
CA GLY A 280 -31.55 6.39 -14.31
C GLY A 280 -31.52 4.87 -14.10
N ARG A 281 -30.81 4.40 -13.08
CA ARG A 281 -30.65 2.97 -12.72
C ARG A 281 -31.26 2.69 -11.36
N ASP A 282 -31.83 1.49 -11.22
CA ASP A 282 -32.62 1.11 -10.05
C ASP A 282 -31.81 0.39 -8.96
N SER A 283 -30.70 -0.25 -9.31
CA SER A 283 -29.95 -1.11 -8.40
C SER A 283 -28.44 -1.04 -8.63
N PHE A 284 -27.69 -1.16 -7.53
CA PHE A 284 -26.25 -1.39 -7.56
C PHE A 284 -25.96 -2.81 -8.04
N VAL A 285 -24.93 -2.95 -8.85
CA VAL A 285 -24.47 -4.23 -9.41
C VAL A 285 -23.00 -4.41 -9.03
N ASP A 286 -22.76 -5.37 -8.15
CA ASP A 286 -21.45 -5.74 -7.59
C ASP A 286 -20.87 -7.04 -8.18
N THR A 287 -21.70 -7.78 -8.93
CA THR A 287 -21.38 -9.09 -9.49
C THR A 287 -21.95 -9.21 -10.90
N GLY A 288 -21.23 -9.91 -11.79
CA GLY A 288 -21.66 -10.13 -13.17
C GLY A 288 -20.59 -9.76 -14.20
N ALA A 289 -21.03 -9.40 -15.41
CA ALA A 289 -20.12 -8.98 -16.46
C ALA A 289 -19.50 -7.62 -16.14
N TRP A 290 -18.22 -7.43 -16.47
CA TRP A 290 -17.46 -6.18 -16.23
C TRP A 290 -18.25 -4.92 -16.63
N ALA A 291 -18.86 -4.95 -17.83
CA ALA A 291 -19.59 -3.81 -18.37
C ALA A 291 -20.86 -3.45 -17.57
N GLU A 292 -21.36 -4.35 -16.72
CA GLU A 292 -22.56 -4.17 -15.90
C GLU A 292 -22.24 -3.70 -14.47
N LEU A 293 -20.99 -3.86 -14.02
CA LEU A 293 -20.58 -3.49 -12.67
C LEU A 293 -20.73 -1.97 -12.48
N THR A 294 -21.34 -1.58 -11.37
CA THR A 294 -21.65 -0.16 -11.12
C THR A 294 -20.39 0.68 -10.93
N GLU A 295 -19.37 0.12 -10.28
CA GLU A 295 -18.08 0.77 -10.06
C GLU A 295 -17.28 0.96 -11.35
N GLU A 296 -17.37 0.01 -12.29
CA GLU A 296 -16.74 0.11 -13.61
C GLU A 296 -17.41 1.17 -14.48
N ASN A 297 -18.75 1.24 -14.43
CA ASN A 297 -19.48 2.32 -15.11
C ASN A 297 -19.18 3.68 -14.48
N PHE A 298 -18.95 3.77 -13.16
CA PHE A 298 -18.50 5.01 -12.52
C PHE A 298 -17.12 5.44 -13.02
N ALA A 299 -16.16 4.52 -13.12
CA ALA A 299 -14.82 4.79 -13.63
C ALA A 299 -14.83 5.17 -15.12
N GLU A 300 -15.67 4.51 -15.93
CA GLU A 300 -15.87 4.89 -17.33
C GLU A 300 -16.53 6.27 -17.46
N ASP A 301 -17.51 6.61 -16.62
CA ASP A 301 -18.09 7.96 -16.57
C ASP A 301 -17.06 9.03 -16.24
N PHE A 302 -16.23 8.75 -15.22
CA PHE A 302 -15.13 9.62 -14.86
C PHE A 302 -14.18 9.83 -16.04
N LYS A 303 -13.78 8.74 -16.71
CA LYS A 303 -12.95 8.76 -17.93
C LYS A 303 -13.54 9.65 -19.02
N MET A 304 -14.83 9.49 -19.32
CA MET A 304 -15.48 10.28 -20.36
C MET A 304 -15.56 11.76 -19.99
N LEU A 305 -15.84 12.08 -18.73
CA LEU A 305 -16.04 13.46 -18.28
C LEU A 305 -14.71 14.20 -18.07
N TYR A 306 -13.71 13.58 -17.48
CA TYR A 306 -12.45 14.23 -17.08
C TYR A 306 -11.28 13.94 -18.02
N GLY A 307 -11.40 12.91 -18.85
CA GLY A 307 -10.45 12.62 -19.93
C GLY A 307 -10.46 13.68 -21.03
N ARG A 308 -9.32 13.85 -21.69
CA ARG A 308 -9.15 14.78 -22.82
C ARG A 308 -8.31 14.16 -23.93
N GLY A 309 -8.41 14.73 -25.13
CA GLY A 309 -7.58 14.35 -26.27
C GLY A 309 -7.67 12.85 -26.59
N LEU A 310 -6.53 12.18 -26.51
CA LEU A 310 -6.41 10.75 -26.80
C LEU A 310 -7.34 9.88 -25.94
N VAL A 311 -7.52 10.20 -24.66
CA VAL A 311 -8.38 9.44 -23.72
C VAL A 311 -9.77 9.17 -24.29
N LEU A 312 -10.31 10.13 -25.03
CA LEU A 312 -11.69 10.10 -25.52
C LEU A 312 -11.87 9.23 -26.78
N LYS A 313 -10.78 8.74 -27.39
CA LYS A 313 -10.85 7.86 -28.57
C LYS A 313 -11.42 6.47 -28.25
N GLU A 314 -11.22 5.98 -27.03
CA GLU A 314 -11.66 4.63 -26.63
C GLU A 314 -13.19 4.56 -26.42
N GLY A 315 -13.84 5.69 -26.12
CA GLY A 315 -15.27 5.73 -25.80
C GLY A 315 -15.61 5.06 -24.46
N HIS A 316 -16.91 5.06 -24.14
CA HIS A 316 -17.44 4.43 -22.93
C HIS A 316 -17.68 2.93 -23.17
N ARG A 317 -17.06 2.06 -22.36
CA ARG A 317 -17.12 0.60 -22.51
C ARG A 317 -18.17 -0.07 -21.64
N GLY A 318 -18.64 0.60 -20.59
CA GLY A 318 -19.71 0.09 -19.73
C GLY A 318 -21.11 0.19 -20.39
N CYS A 319 -22.06 -0.59 -19.88
CA CYS A 319 -23.42 -0.66 -20.41
C CYS A 319 -24.27 0.58 -20.10
N PHE A 320 -23.77 1.51 -19.26
CA PHE A 320 -24.48 2.75 -18.99
C PHE A 320 -24.40 3.74 -20.16
N GLY A 321 -23.40 3.60 -21.04
CA GLY A 321 -23.20 4.46 -22.21
C GLY A 321 -22.55 5.81 -21.89
N ASP A 322 -22.06 6.50 -22.92
CA ASP A 322 -21.31 7.76 -22.76
C ASP A 322 -22.18 8.89 -22.18
N PRO A 323 -21.87 9.41 -20.97
CA PRO A 323 -22.69 10.45 -20.32
C PRO A 323 -22.73 11.77 -21.08
N ARG A 324 -21.79 12.00 -22.00
CA ARG A 324 -21.68 13.24 -22.78
C ARG A 324 -22.69 13.35 -23.92
N GLN A 325 -23.43 12.27 -24.20
CA GLN A 325 -24.49 12.32 -25.21
C GLN A 325 -25.65 13.24 -24.79
N LEU A 326 -25.78 13.55 -23.49
CA LEU A 326 -26.77 14.48 -22.95
C LEU A 326 -26.06 15.47 -22.02
N ASP A 327 -26.03 16.76 -22.39
CA ASP A 327 -25.36 17.81 -21.60
C ASP A 327 -25.88 17.89 -20.15
N SER A 328 -27.19 17.67 -19.95
CA SER A 328 -27.80 17.66 -18.62
C SER A 328 -27.27 16.52 -17.75
N LEU A 329 -27.10 15.32 -18.31
CA LEU A 329 -26.53 14.17 -17.62
C LEU A 329 -25.05 14.40 -17.29
N ALA A 330 -24.27 14.85 -18.28
CA ALA A 330 -22.87 15.16 -18.08
C ALA A 330 -22.65 16.20 -16.98
N ASN A 331 -23.48 17.25 -16.93
CA ASN A 331 -23.40 18.29 -15.91
C ASN A 331 -23.80 17.78 -14.52
N GLN A 332 -24.83 16.95 -14.41
CA GLN A 332 -25.22 16.33 -13.13
C GLN A 332 -24.11 15.42 -12.59
N LEU A 333 -23.51 14.59 -13.44
CA LEU A 333 -22.42 13.71 -13.05
C LEU A 333 -21.14 14.48 -12.70
N ARG A 334 -20.80 15.55 -13.43
CA ARG A 334 -19.69 16.44 -13.05
C ARG A 334 -19.92 17.03 -11.67
N HIS A 335 -21.11 17.55 -11.40
CA HIS A 335 -21.44 18.10 -10.10
C HIS A 335 -21.37 17.05 -8.99
N PHE A 336 -21.90 15.85 -9.23
CA PHE A 336 -21.78 14.72 -8.31
C PHE A 336 -20.31 14.39 -7.99
N ILE A 337 -19.47 14.21 -9.02
CA ILE A 337 -18.05 13.87 -8.87
C ILE A 337 -17.28 14.98 -8.15
N SER A 338 -17.54 16.25 -8.48
CA SER A 338 -16.92 17.38 -7.76
C SER A 338 -17.31 17.40 -6.28
N ASN A 339 -18.58 17.15 -5.96
CA ASN A 339 -19.03 17.08 -4.57
C ASN A 339 -18.42 15.89 -3.81
N VAL A 340 -18.17 14.77 -4.50
CA VAL A 340 -17.44 13.62 -3.94
C VAL A 340 -15.99 14.00 -3.64
N ALA A 341 -15.32 14.69 -4.56
CA ALA A 341 -13.94 15.18 -4.42
C ALA A 341 -13.73 16.21 -3.29
N GLU A 342 -14.81 16.81 -2.78
CA GLU A 342 -14.79 17.73 -1.62
C GLU A 342 -14.98 17.01 -0.27
N ARG A 343 -15.32 15.71 -0.28
CA ARG A 343 -15.50 14.94 0.95
C ARG A 343 -14.16 14.65 1.60
N GLN A 344 -14.19 14.38 2.90
CA GLN A 344 -13.07 13.73 3.57
C GLN A 344 -12.90 12.32 3.00
N PRO A 345 -11.66 11.85 2.77
CA PRO A 345 -11.43 10.47 2.39
C PRO A 345 -12.12 9.53 3.38
N ALA A 346 -12.75 8.47 2.87
CA ALA A 346 -13.17 7.33 3.64
C ALA A 346 -11.93 6.83 4.41
N LYS A 347 -12.05 6.76 5.73
CA LYS A 347 -10.92 6.34 6.56
C LYS A 347 -10.63 4.86 6.27
N PRO A 348 -9.43 4.50 5.78
CA PRO A 348 -9.04 3.10 5.79
C PRO A 348 -9.04 2.59 7.24
N LEU A 349 -9.25 1.28 7.41
CA LEU A 349 -8.92 0.63 8.66
C LEU A 349 -7.42 0.86 8.90
N GLU A 350 -7.03 1.41 10.04
CA GLU A 350 -5.64 1.70 10.40
C GLU A 350 -5.39 1.23 11.83
N LEU A 351 -4.20 0.69 12.12
CA LEU A 351 -3.76 0.50 13.50
C LEU A 351 -3.21 1.83 14.02
N GLU A 352 -4.09 2.68 14.55
CA GLU A 352 -3.80 4.01 15.06
C GLU A 352 -2.68 4.03 16.11
N GLN A 353 -2.64 3.03 16.99
CA GLN A 353 -1.66 2.95 18.07
C GLN A 353 -1.33 1.49 18.40
N LEU A 354 -0.06 1.22 18.69
CA LEU A 354 0.41 0.02 19.37
C LEU A 354 1.30 0.42 20.55
N LEU A 355 1.12 -0.26 21.67
CA LEU A 355 1.87 -0.07 22.90
C LEU A 355 2.40 -1.41 23.38
N LEU A 356 3.70 -1.47 23.62
CA LEU A 356 4.39 -2.62 24.22
C LEU A 356 4.92 -2.21 25.59
N THR A 357 4.56 -2.95 26.64
CA THR A 357 4.91 -2.62 28.04
C THR A 357 5.20 -3.88 28.87
N GLU A 358 6.01 -3.73 29.92
CA GLU A 358 6.18 -4.76 30.96
C GLU A 358 5.05 -4.63 32.01
N PRO A 359 4.50 -5.75 32.55
CA PRO A 359 3.49 -5.67 33.59
C PRO A 359 4.11 -5.25 34.93
N GLY A 360 3.75 -4.05 35.39
CA GLY A 360 4.06 -3.59 36.76
C GLY A 360 4.77 -2.24 36.84
N ASP A 361 5.29 -1.72 35.73
CA ASP A 361 5.98 -0.44 35.72
C ASP A 361 5.25 0.55 34.80
N ALA A 362 4.42 1.42 35.40
CA ALA A 362 3.64 2.41 34.67
C ALA A 362 4.49 3.60 34.16
N ALA A 363 5.80 3.61 34.44
CA ALA A 363 6.69 4.72 34.11
C ALA A 363 8.01 4.31 33.41
N ALA A 364 8.43 3.04 33.47
CA ALA A 364 9.61 2.57 32.75
C ALA A 364 9.21 1.86 31.44
N SER A 365 9.57 2.46 30.31
CA SER A 365 9.48 1.93 28.93
C SER A 365 8.09 1.73 28.31
N GLU A 366 7.27 2.79 28.28
CA GLU A 366 6.16 2.86 27.32
C GLU A 366 6.70 3.10 25.90
N HIS A 367 6.75 2.05 25.08
CA HIS A 367 7.01 2.20 23.65
C HIS A 367 5.67 2.38 22.92
N ARG A 368 5.32 3.65 22.65
CA ARG A 368 4.13 4.02 21.90
C ARG A 368 4.48 4.16 20.42
N ILE A 369 3.74 3.44 19.59
CA ILE A 369 3.98 3.35 18.14
C ILE A 369 2.70 3.77 17.45
N LEU A 370 2.76 4.78 16.59
CA LEU A 370 1.58 5.41 15.97
C LEU A 370 1.31 4.84 14.57
N ALA A 371 0.06 4.89 14.08
CA ALA A 371 -0.35 4.43 12.74
C ALA A 371 0.55 4.94 11.61
N THR A 372 0.94 6.22 11.69
CA THR A 372 1.82 6.87 10.71
C THR A 372 3.21 6.25 10.64
N GLU A 373 3.61 5.49 11.67
CA GLU A 373 4.86 4.75 11.74
C GLU A 373 4.73 3.31 11.22
N LEU A 374 3.52 2.80 10.95
CA LEU A 374 3.32 1.43 10.45
C LEU A 374 3.71 1.24 8.96
N GLY A 375 4.08 2.32 8.29
CA GLY A 375 4.80 2.32 7.00
C GLY A 375 6.29 2.68 7.12
N LEU A 376 6.81 2.94 8.32
CA LEU A 376 8.20 3.33 8.56
C LEU A 376 8.87 2.36 9.53
N ASN A 377 10.16 2.12 9.27
CA ASN A 377 11.04 1.26 10.03
C ASN A 377 10.84 1.37 11.55
N PHE A 378 10.58 0.27 12.24
CA PHE A 378 11.15 0.08 13.57
C PHE A 378 11.65 -1.36 13.75
N LEU A 379 12.96 -1.51 13.47
CA LEU A 379 13.85 -2.48 14.11
C LEU A 379 14.21 -1.99 15.54
N ASP A 380 13.23 -1.48 16.30
CA ASP A 380 13.47 -1.19 17.70
C ASP A 380 13.48 -2.53 18.43
N THR A 381 14.68 -2.94 18.85
CA THR A 381 14.83 -4.08 19.74
C THR A 381 14.31 -3.64 21.10
N LEU A 382 13.09 -4.04 21.44
CA LEU A 382 12.56 -3.79 22.76
C LEU A 382 13.28 -4.72 23.75
N VAL A 383 14.12 -4.15 24.61
CA VAL A 383 14.78 -4.90 25.67
C VAL A 383 13.81 -5.07 26.83
N LEU A 384 13.48 -6.32 27.12
CA LEU A 384 12.60 -6.69 28.21
C LEU A 384 13.44 -7.23 29.37
N SER A 385 13.11 -6.81 30.58
CA SER A 385 13.64 -7.28 31.85
C SER A 385 12.78 -8.39 32.48
N GLU A 386 11.50 -8.46 32.09
CA GLU A 386 10.52 -9.42 32.61
C GLU A 386 9.97 -10.34 31.51
N PRO A 387 9.63 -11.60 31.84
CA PRO A 387 9.17 -12.59 30.86
C PRO A 387 7.74 -12.37 30.39
N ASN A 388 7.06 -11.29 30.79
CA ASN A 388 5.70 -10.99 30.38
C ASN A 388 5.68 -9.70 29.56
N LEU A 389 5.06 -9.75 28.39
CA LEU A 389 4.85 -8.64 27.49
C LEU A 389 3.36 -8.29 27.45
N VAL A 390 3.03 -7.04 27.72
CA VAL A 390 1.68 -6.49 27.52
C VAL A 390 1.66 -5.76 26.19
N VAL A 391 0.82 -6.23 25.27
CA VAL A 391 0.58 -5.65 23.94
C VAL A 391 -0.81 -5.00 23.95
N ARG A 392 -0.87 -3.68 23.79
CA ARG A 392 -2.12 -2.94 23.65
C ARG A 392 -2.15 -2.24 22.32
N GLY A 393 -3.30 -2.07 21.72
CA GLY A 393 -3.39 -1.26 20.51
C GLY A 393 -4.78 -0.76 20.22
N ARG A 394 -4.85 0.12 19.22
CA ARG A 394 -6.05 0.83 18.79
C ARG A 394 -6.17 0.75 17.27
N LEU A 395 -7.35 0.37 16.79
CA LEU A 395 -7.73 0.41 15.39
C LEU A 395 -8.70 1.57 15.14
N SER A 396 -8.59 2.23 13.99
CA SER A 396 -9.43 3.36 13.57
C SER A 396 -10.89 2.98 13.36
N SER A 397 -11.16 1.71 13.06
CA SER A 397 -12.50 1.16 12.84
C SER A 397 -12.55 -0.35 13.18
N PRO A 398 -13.76 -0.93 13.29
CA PRO A 398 -13.90 -2.38 13.42
C PRO A 398 -13.41 -3.10 12.16
N PRO A 399 -12.75 -4.26 12.29
CA PRO A 399 -12.41 -5.06 11.12
C PRO A 399 -13.68 -5.63 10.47
N SER A 400 -13.56 -6.04 9.20
CA SER A 400 -14.69 -6.62 8.46
C SER A 400 -15.30 -7.83 9.18
N ASN A 401 -16.60 -8.08 8.98
CA ASN A 401 -17.27 -9.23 9.58
C ASN A 401 -16.54 -10.55 9.25
N GLY A 402 -16.19 -11.31 10.29
CA GLY A 402 -15.49 -12.60 10.19
C GLY A 402 -13.95 -12.50 10.27
N SER A 403 -13.40 -11.29 10.32
CA SER A 403 -11.98 -11.04 10.58
C SER A 403 -11.65 -11.34 12.04
N GLN A 404 -10.78 -12.31 12.29
CA GLN A 404 -10.18 -12.50 13.62
C GLN A 404 -8.82 -11.81 13.63
N PHE A 405 -8.41 -11.20 14.74
CA PHE A 405 -7.06 -10.61 14.87
C PHE A 405 -6.26 -11.40 15.90
N GLY A 406 -4.93 -11.46 15.73
CA GLY A 406 -4.08 -12.21 16.62
C GLY A 406 -2.69 -11.64 16.79
N ILE A 407 -2.03 -12.11 17.84
CA ILE A 407 -0.62 -11.88 18.15
C ILE A 407 0.14 -13.20 17.98
N TRP A 408 1.30 -13.13 17.33
CA TRP A 408 2.24 -14.23 17.22
C TRP A 408 3.54 -13.88 17.86
N LEU A 409 4.08 -14.82 18.63
CA LEU A 409 5.41 -14.72 19.17
C LEU A 409 6.22 -15.92 18.71
N THR A 410 7.44 -15.67 18.25
CA THR A 410 8.42 -16.70 17.93
C THR A 410 9.71 -16.40 18.68
N GLY A 411 10.37 -17.43 19.20
CA GLY A 411 11.62 -17.27 19.93
C GLY A 411 11.95 -18.46 20.82
N PRO A 412 13.03 -18.37 21.60
CA PRO A 412 13.49 -19.44 22.49
C PRO A 412 12.37 -19.93 23.43
N GLY A 413 12.18 -21.24 23.52
CA GLY A 413 11.20 -21.87 24.41
C GLY A 413 9.73 -21.74 23.99
N ILE A 414 9.41 -21.06 22.88
CA ILE A 414 8.07 -21.06 22.29
C ILE A 414 8.01 -22.21 21.27
N GLY A 415 7.34 -23.32 21.64
CA GLY A 415 6.94 -24.36 20.69
C GLY A 415 5.86 -23.83 19.74
N GLU A 416 5.78 -24.38 18.51
CA GLU A 416 4.89 -24.02 17.39
C GLU A 416 3.98 -22.79 17.63
N SER A 417 4.27 -21.71 16.90
CA SER A 417 3.61 -20.40 16.96
C SER A 417 2.09 -20.50 16.97
N ASN A 418 1.48 -20.52 18.17
CA ASN A 418 0.04 -20.52 18.31
C ASN A 418 -0.45 -19.07 18.31
N PRO A 419 -1.21 -18.62 17.28
CA PRO A 419 -1.84 -17.30 17.32
C PRO A 419 -2.59 -17.12 18.64
N GLN A 420 -2.28 -16.04 19.35
CA GLN A 420 -3.09 -15.61 20.47
C GLN A 420 -4.17 -14.68 19.91
N PRO A 421 -5.43 -15.12 19.75
CA PRO A 421 -6.49 -14.26 19.27
C PRO A 421 -6.63 -13.08 20.23
N ILE A 422 -6.71 -11.87 19.69
CA ILE A 422 -6.95 -10.67 20.47
C ILE A 422 -8.44 -10.35 20.47
N THR A 423 -8.94 -9.98 21.65
CA THR A 423 -10.32 -9.51 21.79
C THR A 423 -10.33 -8.01 21.54
N LEU A 424 -11.07 -7.58 20.52
CA LEU A 424 -11.30 -6.18 20.20
C LEU A 424 -12.55 -5.68 20.93
N VAL A 425 -12.42 -4.54 21.61
CA VAL A 425 -13.52 -3.87 22.32
C VAL A 425 -13.69 -2.48 21.73
N SER A 426 -14.93 -2.09 21.39
CA SER A 426 -15.17 -0.72 20.92
C SER A 426 -15.17 0.27 22.08
N ASP A 427 -14.59 1.45 21.86
CA ASP A 427 -14.63 2.58 22.80
C ASP A 427 -15.52 3.75 22.33
N GLY A 428 -16.29 3.54 21.26
CA GLY A 428 -17.14 4.55 20.62
C GLY A 428 -16.43 5.44 19.59
N THR A 429 -15.11 5.35 19.48
CA THR A 429 -14.29 6.12 18.51
C THR A 429 -13.31 5.25 17.71
N GLY A 430 -13.22 3.97 18.04
CA GLY A 430 -12.42 2.95 17.36
C GLY A 430 -12.56 1.58 18.05
N MET A 431 -11.59 0.71 17.84
CA MET A 431 -11.46 -0.56 18.57
C MET A 431 -10.15 -0.60 19.35
N ILE A 432 -10.17 -1.16 20.56
CA ILE A 432 -8.99 -1.35 21.39
C ILE A 432 -8.78 -2.82 21.73
N PHE A 433 -7.52 -3.22 21.94
CA PHE A 433 -7.18 -4.52 22.51
C PHE A 433 -6.10 -4.40 23.57
N ASN A 434 -6.05 -5.39 24.46
CA ASN A 434 -5.05 -5.54 25.49
C ASN A 434 -4.80 -7.04 25.72
N GLN A 435 -3.61 -7.50 25.38
CA GLN A 435 -3.20 -8.89 25.48
C GLN A 435 -1.91 -8.98 26.27
N THR A 436 -1.79 -10.00 27.14
CA THR A 436 -0.51 -10.33 27.79
C THR A 436 0.02 -11.63 27.23
N SER A 437 1.29 -11.64 26.86
CA SER A 437 1.97 -12.79 26.29
C SER A 437 3.26 -13.07 27.05
N ARG A 438 3.60 -14.35 27.23
CA ARG A 438 4.78 -14.77 28.02
C ARG A 438 5.94 -15.18 27.11
N LEU A 439 7.13 -14.68 27.41
CA LEU A 439 8.42 -14.99 26.80
C LEU A 439 9.18 -15.97 27.73
N PRO A 440 9.24 -17.27 27.40
CA PRO A 440 9.61 -18.31 28.36
C PRO A 440 11.11 -18.42 28.65
N GLN A 441 11.98 -17.87 27.81
CA GLN A 441 13.45 -18.01 27.90
C GLN A 441 14.18 -16.71 27.52
N GLN A 442 15.41 -16.53 27.98
CA GLN A 442 16.22 -15.39 27.54
C GLN A 442 16.51 -15.48 26.03
N GLY A 443 16.51 -14.33 25.35
CA GLY A 443 16.94 -14.22 23.96
C GLY A 443 16.01 -13.38 23.09
N ARG A 444 16.23 -13.48 21.78
CA ARG A 444 15.51 -12.68 20.78
C ARG A 444 14.21 -13.33 20.35
N TYR A 445 13.15 -12.54 20.37
CA TYR A 445 11.81 -12.89 19.93
C TYR A 445 11.36 -12.01 18.77
N PHE A 446 10.42 -12.52 18.01
CA PHE A 446 9.69 -11.77 16.99
C PHE A 446 8.21 -11.76 17.36
N LEU A 447 7.65 -10.56 17.45
CA LEU A 447 6.22 -10.32 17.63
C LEU A 447 5.61 -9.96 16.29
N MET A 448 4.52 -10.61 15.92
CA MET A 448 3.67 -10.23 14.79
C MET A 448 2.27 -9.91 15.30
N LEU A 449 1.62 -8.90 14.74
CA LEU A 449 0.22 -8.53 15.01
C LEU A 449 -0.51 -8.34 13.69
N GLY A 450 -1.71 -8.90 13.55
CA GLY A 450 -2.44 -8.79 12.30
C GLY A 450 -3.75 -9.57 12.26
N GLU A 451 -4.42 -9.48 11.11
CA GLU A 451 -5.63 -10.27 10.86
C GLU A 451 -5.27 -11.74 10.61
N LEU A 452 -5.91 -12.65 11.36
CA LEU A 452 -5.83 -14.10 11.25
C LEU A 452 -6.40 -14.63 9.92
N ASN A 453 -7.17 -13.82 9.20
CA ASN A 453 -7.65 -14.14 7.85
C ASN A 453 -6.72 -13.54 6.79
N PHE A 454 -5.62 -14.23 6.55
CA PHE A 454 -4.58 -13.82 5.61
C PHE A 454 -5.00 -13.80 4.13
N SER A 455 -6.23 -14.20 3.77
CA SER A 455 -6.74 -14.07 2.38
C SER A 455 -7.05 -12.63 1.98
N LYS A 456 -7.22 -11.73 2.95
CA LYS A 456 -7.55 -10.31 2.72
C LYS A 456 -6.36 -9.35 2.92
N HIS A 457 -5.19 -9.85 3.29
CA HIS A 457 -3.94 -9.09 3.49
C HIS A 457 -4.12 -7.73 4.19
N ARG A 458 -4.92 -7.71 5.26
CA ARG A 458 -5.15 -6.52 6.07
C ARG A 458 -4.33 -6.64 7.35
N PHE A 459 -3.25 -5.85 7.39
CA PHE A 459 -2.37 -5.58 8.54
C PHE A 459 -1.54 -6.76 9.03
N VAL A 460 -0.22 -6.64 8.88
CA VAL A 460 0.75 -7.43 9.63
C VAL A 460 1.87 -6.48 10.10
N VAL A 461 1.98 -6.27 11.41
CA VAL A 461 3.00 -5.44 12.07
C VAL A 461 3.99 -6.36 12.75
N TYR A 462 5.29 -6.05 12.67
CA TYR A 462 6.36 -6.91 13.16
C TYR A 462 7.29 -6.16 14.10
N TYR A 463 7.72 -6.81 15.19
CA TYR A 463 8.68 -6.26 16.15
C TYR A 463 9.74 -7.28 16.53
N HIS A 464 10.95 -6.78 16.82
CA HIS A 464 12.00 -7.53 17.48
C HIS A 464 11.96 -7.25 18.99
N LEU A 465 11.97 -8.29 19.80
CA LEU A 465 12.06 -8.17 21.25
C LEU A 465 13.33 -8.89 21.69
N GLU A 466 14.03 -8.38 22.69
CA GLU A 466 15.18 -9.04 23.31
C GLU A 466 14.93 -9.14 24.81
N LEU A 467 14.63 -10.34 25.29
CA LEU A 467 14.49 -10.58 26.72
C LEU A 467 15.90 -10.78 27.31
N LEU A 468 16.29 -9.93 28.26
CA LEU A 468 17.49 -10.04 29.06
C LEU A 468 17.09 -10.27 30.51
N TYR A 469 17.50 -11.39 31.12
CA TYR A 469 17.38 -11.49 32.57
C TYR A 469 18.41 -10.55 33.22
N PRO A 470 18.04 -9.79 34.26
CA PRO A 470 19.03 -9.12 35.08
C PRO A 470 19.98 -10.19 35.64
N ALA A 471 21.28 -9.94 35.49
CA ALA A 471 22.35 -10.77 36.03
C ALA A 471 22.31 -10.84 37.57
#